data_AF-A0A952IQX2-F1
#
_entry.id   AF-A0A952IQX2-F1
#
_cell.length_a   1.000
_cell.length_b   1.000
_cell.length_c   1.000
_cell.angle_alpha   90.00
_cell.angle_beta   90.00
_cell.angle_gamma   90.00
#
_symmetry.space_group_name_H-M   'P 1'
#
loop_
_entity.id
_entity.type
_entity.pdbx_description
1 polymer ?
#
loop_
_entity_poly.entity_id
_entity_poly.type
_entity_poly.pdbx_seq_one_letter_code
_entity_poly.pdbx_strand_id
1 'polypeptide(L)'
;GQCMGWPAATDPVEPLSLSTAEGLLLVGGTADAQTPLLWAEAVAEVTGSPLIVSEHFGHTVVFNGASDCVDQQVVDFIRERKSPVQSVCPFAP
;
A
#
# COMPACT_ATOMS: atom_id res chain seq x y z
N GLY A 1 23.40 0.49 9.28
CA GLY A 1 24.63 -0.07 9.88
C GLY A 1 24.46 -0.64 11.28
N GLN A 2 23.30 -0.53 11.94
CA GLN A 2 23.16 -0.89 13.35
C GLN A 2 22.63 -2.31 13.63
N CYS A 3 22.51 -3.17 12.61
CA CYS A 3 22.09 -4.57 12.83
C CYS A 3 23.27 -5.51 13.13
N MET A 4 24.49 -5.13 12.76
CA MET A 4 25.66 -5.97 13.01
C MET A 4 25.99 -6.01 14.50
N GLY A 5 26.06 -7.21 15.08
CA GLY A 5 26.33 -7.43 16.50
C GLY A 5 25.10 -7.44 17.39
N TRP A 6 23.88 -7.35 16.82
CA TRP A 6 22.66 -7.56 17.59
C TRP A 6 22.60 -9.00 18.13
N PRO A 7 22.36 -9.20 19.44
CA PRO A 7 22.49 -10.52 20.07
C PRO A 7 21.30 -11.46 19.80
N ALA A 8 20.16 -10.93 19.36
CA ALA A 8 19.01 -11.76 19.00
C ALA A 8 19.15 -12.31 17.57
N ALA A 9 18.61 -13.51 17.34
CA ALA A 9 18.48 -14.06 16.00
C ALA A 9 17.54 -13.20 15.14
N THR A 10 17.74 -13.23 13.82
CA THR A 10 16.83 -12.60 12.85
C THR A 10 15.64 -13.50 12.59
N ASP A 11 14.45 -12.91 12.49
CA ASP A 11 13.31 -13.60 11.89
C ASP A 11 13.53 -13.73 10.38
N PRO A 12 13.38 -14.94 9.79
CA PRO A 12 13.55 -15.13 8.36
C PRO A 12 12.44 -14.41 7.58
N VAL A 13 12.78 -13.90 6.40
CA VAL A 13 11.79 -13.38 5.44
C VAL A 13 11.23 -14.57 4.66
N GLU A 14 10.06 -15.04 5.09
CA GLU A 14 9.32 -16.07 4.38
C GLU A 14 8.61 -15.50 3.14
N PRO A 15 8.41 -16.28 2.07
CA PRO A 15 7.54 -15.89 0.97
C PRO A 15 6.14 -15.57 1.47
N LEU A 16 5.59 -14.43 1.05
CA LEU A 16 4.23 -14.05 1.38
C LEU A 16 3.25 -14.99 0.66
N SER A 17 2.36 -15.63 1.41
CA SER A 17 1.26 -16.44 0.87
C SER A 17 -0.03 -16.11 1.63
N LEU A 18 -1.07 -15.73 0.90
CA LEU A 18 -2.40 -15.47 1.45
C LEU A 18 -3.41 -16.44 0.83
N SER A 19 -4.24 -17.05 1.67
CA SER A 19 -5.31 -17.95 1.22
C SER A 19 -6.49 -17.20 0.59
N THR A 20 -6.71 -15.94 0.98
CA THR A 20 -7.71 -15.04 0.37
C THR A 20 -7.23 -13.59 0.37
N ALA A 21 -7.39 -12.91 -0.76
CA ALA A 21 -7.11 -11.48 -0.92
C ALA A 21 -8.24 -10.57 -0.41
N GLU A 22 -9.39 -11.14 -0.03
CA GLU A 22 -10.68 -10.46 0.18
C GLU A 22 -10.74 -9.44 1.33
N GLY A 23 -9.61 -9.11 1.96
CA GLY A 23 -9.52 -8.13 3.04
C GLY A 23 -8.32 -7.18 2.94
N LEU A 24 -7.54 -7.25 1.86
CA LEU A 24 -6.35 -6.42 1.70
C LEU A 24 -6.56 -5.42 0.55
N LEU A 25 -6.25 -4.15 0.82
CA LEU A 25 -6.19 -3.08 -0.15
C LEU A 25 -4.81 -2.43 -0.03
N LEU A 26 -4.10 -2.32 -1.15
CA LEU A 26 -2.81 -1.65 -1.19
C LEU A 26 -2.95 -0.23 -1.71
N VAL A 27 -2.10 0.66 -1.20
CA VAL A 27 -1.98 2.05 -1.64
C VAL A 27 -0.50 2.33 -1.83
N GLY A 28 -0.10 2.70 -3.05
CA GLY A 28 1.28 3.02 -3.40
C GLY A 28 1.41 4.43 -3.98
N GLY A 29 2.44 5.17 -3.58
CA GLY A 29 2.72 6.52 -4.08
C GLY A 29 3.72 6.54 -5.23
N THR A 30 3.46 7.28 -6.31
CA THR A 30 4.42 7.44 -7.42
C THR A 30 5.67 8.24 -7.02
N ALA A 31 5.56 9.11 -6.00
CA ALA A 31 6.65 9.93 -5.49
C ALA A 31 7.15 9.49 -4.10
N ASP A 32 6.80 8.28 -3.65
CA ASP A 32 7.23 7.75 -2.35
C ASP A 32 8.68 7.25 -2.41
N ALA A 33 9.58 7.99 -1.75
CA ALA A 33 11.00 7.67 -1.69
C ALA A 33 11.36 6.63 -0.61
N GLN A 34 10.46 6.35 0.34
CA GLN A 34 10.70 5.44 1.46
C GLN A 34 10.19 4.03 1.18
N THR A 35 9.04 3.94 0.52
CA THR A 35 8.43 2.70 0.05
C THR A 35 8.02 2.84 -1.41
N PRO A 36 8.94 2.65 -2.37
CA PRO A 36 8.69 2.87 -3.79
C PRO A 36 7.48 2.09 -4.31
N LEU A 37 6.73 2.67 -5.26
CA LEU A 37 5.52 2.08 -5.84
C LEU A 37 5.69 0.61 -6.25
N LEU A 38 6.85 0.26 -6.83
CA LEU A 38 7.13 -1.11 -7.28
C LEU A 38 7.01 -2.16 -6.16
N TRP A 39 7.21 -1.79 -4.90
CA TRP A 39 7.03 -2.69 -3.76
C TRP A 39 5.54 -2.97 -3.52
N ALA A 40 4.69 -1.95 -3.62
CA ALA A 40 3.25 -2.12 -3.53
C ALA A 40 2.70 -2.95 -4.69
N GLU A 41 3.22 -2.75 -5.91
CA GLU A 41 2.88 -3.57 -7.08
C GLU A 41 3.24 -5.04 -6.88
N ALA A 42 4.45 -5.33 -6.38
CA ALA A 42 4.89 -6.70 -6.10
C ALA A 42 4.01 -7.39 -5.03
N VAL A 43 3.62 -6.67 -3.97
CA VAL A 43 2.72 -7.22 -2.95
C VAL A 43 1.31 -7.43 -3.53
N ALA A 44 0.82 -6.51 -4.37
CA ALA A 44 -0.48 -6.67 -5.05
C ALA A 44 -0.50 -7.93 -5.92
N GLU A 45 0.57 -8.15 -6.68
CA GLU A 45 0.74 -9.34 -7.54
C GLU A 45 0.73 -10.63 -6.72
N VAL A 46 1.56 -10.72 -5.67
CA VAL A 46 1.66 -11.94 -4.86
C VAL A 46 0.39 -12.24 -4.08
N THR A 47 -0.34 -11.20 -3.67
CA THR A 47 -1.56 -11.35 -2.86
C THR A 47 -2.83 -11.43 -3.68
N GLY A 48 -2.82 -11.02 -4.96
CA GLY A 48 -4.03 -10.84 -5.77
C GLY A 48 -4.93 -9.69 -5.29
N SER A 49 -4.39 -8.76 -4.50
CA SER A 49 -5.14 -7.68 -3.87
C SER A 49 -5.27 -6.46 -4.79
N PRO A 50 -6.35 -5.67 -4.68
CA PRO A 50 -6.44 -4.39 -5.37
C PRO A 50 -5.35 -3.40 -4.91
N LEU A 51 -4.88 -2.58 -5.85
CA LEU A 51 -3.92 -1.50 -5.64
C LEU A 51 -4.50 -0.17 -6.12
N ILE A 52 -4.40 0.85 -5.27
CA ILE A 52 -4.59 2.26 -5.65
C ILE A 52 -3.21 2.88 -5.84
N VAL A 53 -2.93 3.38 -7.04
CA VAL A 53 -1.75 4.20 -7.34
C VAL A 53 -2.10 5.65 -7.07
N SER A 54 -1.36 6.31 -6.18
CA SER A 54 -1.59 7.71 -5.81
C SER A 54 -0.44 8.58 -6.31
N GLU A 55 -0.78 9.70 -6.95
CA GLU A 55 0.18 10.70 -7.42
C GLU A 55 0.55 11.76 -6.37
N HIS A 56 0.19 11.55 -5.10
CA HIS A 56 0.61 12.45 -4.02
C HIS A 56 2.14 12.54 -3.90
N PHE A 57 2.63 13.64 -3.30
CA PHE A 57 4.02 13.76 -2.89
C PHE A 57 4.20 13.34 -1.44
N GLY A 58 5.27 12.60 -1.17
CA GLY A 58 5.66 12.20 0.18
C GLY A 58 5.56 10.70 0.41
N HIS A 59 5.53 10.32 1.69
CA HIS A 59 5.41 8.94 2.12
C HIS A 59 4.07 8.73 2.81
N THR A 60 3.31 7.74 2.32
CA THR A 60 1.91 7.46 2.71
C THR A 60 0.91 8.60 2.41
N VAL A 61 -0.36 8.24 2.24
CA VAL A 61 -1.41 9.19 1.81
C VAL A 61 -2.77 8.99 2.47
N VAL A 62 -3.02 7.80 3.02
CA VAL A 62 -4.33 7.46 3.60
C VAL A 62 -4.59 8.30 4.85
N PHE A 63 -5.70 9.03 4.87
CA PHE A 63 -6.22 9.85 5.96
C PHE A 63 -5.26 10.91 6.49
N ASN A 64 -4.41 11.46 5.62
CA ASN A 64 -3.53 12.59 5.96
C ASN A 64 -3.88 13.89 5.22
N GLY A 65 -4.96 13.90 4.43
CA GLY A 65 -5.43 15.07 3.69
C GLY A 65 -4.69 15.36 2.39
N ALA A 66 -3.77 14.49 1.94
CA ALA A 66 -3.05 14.68 0.69
C ALA A 66 -3.79 14.13 -0.55
N SER A 67 -4.84 13.31 -0.38
CA SER A 67 -5.67 12.84 -1.50
C SER A 67 -7.06 12.40 -1.06
N ASP A 68 -8.08 13.23 -1.32
CA ASP A 68 -9.49 12.88 -1.09
C ASP A 68 -9.93 11.65 -1.90
N CYS A 69 -9.35 11.46 -3.09
CA CYS A 69 -9.60 10.29 -3.93
C CYS A 69 -9.19 8.99 -3.23
N VAL A 70 -8.01 8.97 -2.60
CA VAL A 70 -7.55 7.79 -1.86
C VAL A 70 -8.44 7.57 -0.65
N ASP A 71 -8.70 8.63 0.13
CA ASP A 71 -9.44 8.53 1.38
C ASP A 71 -10.85 8.00 1.16
N GLN A 72 -11.56 8.49 0.13
CA GLN A 72 -12.91 8.01 -0.17
C GLN A 72 -12.92 6.52 -0.57
N GLN A 73 -11.98 6.08 -1.40
CA GLN A 73 -11.93 4.67 -1.82
C GLN A 73 -11.53 3.74 -0.66
N VAL A 74 -10.65 4.18 0.24
CA VAL A 74 -10.31 3.43 1.45
C VAL A 74 -11.51 3.34 2.39
N VAL A 75 -12.28 4.42 2.56
CA VAL A 75 -13.53 4.38 3.34
C VAL A 75 -14.51 3.37 2.76
N ASP A 76 -14.74 3.40 1.44
CA ASP A 76 -15.65 2.48 0.76
C ASP A 76 -15.19 1.02 0.90
N PHE A 77 -13.88 0.76 0.80
CA PHE A 77 -13.32 -0.57 1.02
C PHE A 77 -13.55 -1.06 2.45
N ILE A 78 -13.22 -0.25 3.46
CA ILE A 78 -13.31 -0.66 4.86
C ILE A 78 -14.77 -0.82 5.31
N ARG A 79 -15.66 0.10 4.92
CA ARG A 79 -17.07 0.09 5.35
C ARG A 79 -17.92 -0.88 4.57
N GLU A 80 -17.72 -0.97 3.26
CA GLU A 80 -18.66 -1.61 2.35
C GLU A 80 -18.04 -2.81 1.61
N ARG A 81 -16.74 -3.10 1.82
CA ARG A 81 -15.99 -4.14 1.10
C ARG A 81 -16.02 -3.95 -0.42
N LYS A 82 -16.15 -2.70 -0.86
CA LYS A 82 -16.08 -2.34 -2.28
C LYS A 82 -14.63 -2.30 -2.73
N SER A 83 -14.32 -2.98 -3.83
CA SER A 83 -13.04 -2.77 -4.51
C SER A 83 -12.91 -1.33 -5.01
N PRO A 84 -11.69 -0.79 -5.09
CA PRO A 84 -11.45 0.52 -5.69
C PRO A 84 -12.05 0.64 -7.08
N VAL A 85 -12.74 1.75 -7.33
CA VAL A 85 -13.34 2.08 -8.63
C VAL A 85 -12.33 2.75 -9.56
N GLN A 86 -11.27 3.34 -9.00
CA GLN A 86 -10.18 3.98 -9.70
C GLN A 86 -8.85 3.37 -9.25
N SER A 87 -8.11 2.81 -10.21
CA SER A 87 -6.76 2.30 -9.96
C SER A 87 -5.72 3.41 -9.81
N VAL A 88 -6.02 4.62 -10.26
CA VAL A 88 -5.15 5.80 -10.13
C VAL A 88 -5.92 6.95 -9.50
N CYS A 89 -5.37 7.50 -8.42
CA CYS A 89 -5.79 8.75 -7.80
C CYS A 89 -4.79 9.85 -8.19
N PRO A 90 -5.22 10.83 -9.00
CA PRO A 90 -4.34 11.88 -9.48
C PRO A 90 -3.96 12.85 -8.35
N PHE A 91 -2.99 13.72 -8.65
CA PHE A 91 -2.64 14.81 -7.76
C PHE A 91 -3.89 15.66 -7.45
N ALA A 92 -4.12 15.96 -6.17
CA ALA A 92 -5.14 16.92 -5.78
C ALA A 92 -4.73 18.32 -6.26
N PRO A 93 -5.57 19.09 -6.97
CA PRO A 93 -5.25 20.47 -7.31
C PRO A 93 -5.02 21.35 -6.08
#